data_AF-A0A7X5JMK0-F1
#
_entry.id   AF-A0A7X5JMK0-F1
#
_cell.length_a   1.000
_cell.length_b   1.000
_cell.length_c   1.000
_cell.angle_alpha   90.00
_cell.angle_beta   90.00
_cell.angle_gamma   90.00
#
_symmetry.space_group_name_H-M   'P 1'
#
loop_
_entity.id
_entity.type
_entity.pdbx_description
1 polymer ?
#
loop_
_entity_poly.entity_id
_entity_poly.type
_entity_poly.pdbx_seq_one_letter_code
_entity_poly.pdbx_strand_id
1 'polypeptide(L)'
;MFCKKILFLVLFPVFLFTSCTNEYWQFHEQKQTLKTEKQKTIESLQDFSVEKIESRDIEILATPDKKVLDRIVSMIEESEKQVFVEVYIFTEKRILQALKDAKKRGVDVRVVLEKNVFGATGINSKTFKELQNAGVSVTYDNSKLYNFVHTKLLLIDDTYIITTGNLSYSSFTTNREFYIIGRNPTDLQTLQNIFLADFEGKQTFESTPNLVISPINSRKKIEILLTSAKKDIFLYAENFGDESILNILSQKVTDGIPITICMADPTKVSSNTKAIALLKSRGIDVRTSKKPMIHAKRALIDDIYSYIGSENFSTNSLDENREIGILTKSSPDTSKTFHTLFESDCPKITK
;
A
#
# COMPACT_ATOMS: atom_id res chain seq x y z
N MET A 1 -46.50 -64.54 40.77
CA MET A 1 -47.47 -64.49 39.66
C MET A 1 -46.77 -63.91 38.43
N PHE A 2 -46.78 -64.66 37.33
CA PHE A 2 -46.29 -64.28 36.00
C PHE A 2 -46.87 -62.93 35.53
N CYS A 3 -46.11 -62.12 34.77
CA CYS A 3 -46.30 -62.00 33.32
C CYS A 3 -45.26 -61.07 32.65
N LYS A 4 -44.72 -61.51 31.51
CA LYS A 4 -43.87 -60.77 30.56
C LYS A 4 -44.62 -59.58 29.95
N LYS A 5 -43.89 -58.52 29.56
CA LYS A 5 -44.14 -57.78 28.31
C LYS A 5 -42.85 -57.18 27.75
N ILE A 6 -42.62 -57.49 26.49
CA ILE A 6 -41.62 -56.97 25.55
C ILE A 6 -42.03 -55.55 25.14
N LEU A 7 -41.09 -54.61 25.02
CA LEU A 7 -41.30 -53.41 24.20
C LEU A 7 -40.00 -52.84 23.61
N PHE A 8 -39.90 -53.01 22.29
CA PHE A 8 -39.29 -52.19 21.24
C PHE A 8 -38.01 -51.34 21.49
N LEU A 9 -37.01 -51.68 20.67
CA LEU A 9 -35.96 -50.78 20.18
C LEU A 9 -36.53 -49.48 19.59
N VAL A 10 -35.89 -48.35 19.93
CA VAL A 10 -35.64 -47.25 19.00
C VAL A 10 -34.17 -46.85 19.12
N LEU A 11 -33.37 -47.31 18.16
CA LEU A 11 -32.04 -46.78 17.86
C LEU A 11 -32.23 -45.34 17.35
N PHE A 12 -31.86 -44.34 18.16
CA PHE A 12 -31.55 -43.02 17.63
C PHE A 12 -30.10 -43.03 17.14
N PRO A 13 -29.83 -42.78 15.84
CA PRO A 13 -28.48 -42.53 15.40
C PRO A 13 -28.05 -41.19 15.99
N VAL A 14 -27.04 -41.20 16.86
CA VAL A 14 -26.27 -40.00 17.21
C VAL A 14 -25.57 -39.56 15.92
N PHE A 15 -26.26 -38.73 15.15
CA PHE A 15 -25.68 -38.04 14.01
C PHE A 15 -24.58 -37.12 14.53
N LEU A 16 -23.36 -37.37 14.04
CA LEU A 16 -22.21 -36.49 14.09
C LEU A 16 -22.60 -35.08 13.59
N PHE A 17 -22.92 -34.18 14.52
CA PHE A 17 -23.08 -32.74 14.29
C PHE A 17 -21.87 -31.96 14.86
N THR A 18 -20.65 -32.41 14.56
CA THR A 18 -19.43 -31.75 15.08
C THR A 18 -18.52 -31.15 14.01
N SER A 19 -18.85 -31.22 12.71
CA SER A 19 -17.97 -30.69 11.66
C SER A 19 -18.37 -29.32 11.08
N CYS A 20 -19.62 -28.87 11.21
CA CYS A 20 -20.03 -27.57 10.64
C CYS A 20 -20.10 -26.42 11.66
N THR A 21 -19.99 -26.69 12.96
CA THR A 21 -19.99 -25.67 14.01
C THR A 21 -18.60 -25.06 14.20
N ASN A 22 -17.53 -25.82 13.98
CA ASN A 22 -16.15 -25.37 14.22
C ASN A 22 -15.67 -24.30 13.22
N GLU A 23 -16.04 -24.42 11.94
CA GLU A 23 -15.68 -23.41 10.92
C GLU A 23 -16.41 -22.08 11.13
N TYR A 24 -17.67 -22.13 11.59
CA TYR A 24 -18.44 -20.94 11.94
C TYR A 24 -17.85 -20.21 13.14
N TRP A 25 -17.53 -20.93 14.22
CA TRP A 25 -16.90 -20.33 15.39
C TRP A 25 -15.50 -19.80 15.09
N GLN A 26 -14.68 -20.53 14.33
CA GLN A 26 -13.36 -20.04 13.88
C GLN A 26 -13.46 -18.77 13.03
N PHE A 27 -14.45 -18.67 12.12
CA PHE A 27 -14.68 -17.47 11.33
C PHE A 27 -15.10 -16.27 12.19
N HIS A 28 -15.95 -16.48 13.19
CA HIS A 28 -16.44 -15.43 14.09
C HIS A 28 -15.39 -15.00 15.13
N GLU A 29 -14.63 -15.94 15.68
CA GLU A 29 -13.48 -15.66 16.56
C GLU A 29 -12.38 -14.91 15.82
N GLN A 30 -12.08 -15.29 14.57
CA GLN A 30 -11.17 -14.51 13.72
C GLN A 30 -11.68 -13.08 13.54
N LYS A 31 -12.95 -12.86 13.17
CA LYS A 31 -13.52 -11.51 13.04
C LYS A 31 -13.52 -10.68 14.33
N GLN A 32 -13.75 -11.28 15.49
CA GLN A 32 -13.67 -10.57 16.77
C GLN A 32 -12.23 -10.26 17.18
N THR A 33 -11.30 -11.19 16.94
CA THR A 33 -9.86 -10.98 17.15
C THR A 33 -9.36 -9.85 16.26
N LEU A 34 -9.79 -9.82 14.99
CA LEU A 34 -9.48 -8.74 14.03
C LEU A 34 -9.93 -7.36 14.52
N LYS A 35 -11.17 -7.26 15.01
CA LYS A 35 -11.67 -6.00 15.57
C LYS A 35 -10.88 -5.58 16.81
N THR A 36 -10.56 -6.53 17.69
CA THR A 36 -9.83 -6.27 18.93
C THR A 36 -8.39 -5.83 18.68
N GLU A 37 -7.67 -6.49 17.77
CA GLU A 37 -6.28 -6.14 17.43
C GLU A 37 -6.21 -4.82 16.63
N LYS A 38 -7.17 -4.56 15.72
CA LYS A 38 -7.32 -3.24 15.08
C LYS A 38 -7.56 -2.15 16.12
N GLN A 39 -8.40 -2.40 17.11
CA GLN A 39 -8.67 -1.46 18.21
C GLN A 39 -7.43 -1.21 19.07
N LYS A 40 -6.68 -2.26 19.47
CA LYS A 40 -5.41 -2.11 20.21
C LYS A 40 -4.36 -1.34 19.42
N THR A 41 -4.31 -1.54 18.11
CA THR A 41 -3.42 -0.77 17.22
C THR A 41 -3.85 0.70 17.19
N ILE A 42 -5.14 0.99 17.06
CA ILE A 42 -5.66 2.36 17.13
C ILE A 42 -5.34 3.01 18.48
N GLU A 43 -5.44 2.24 19.57
CA GLU A 43 -5.08 2.68 20.92
C GLU A 43 -3.57 2.95 21.06
N SER A 44 -2.70 2.09 20.52
CA SER A 44 -1.25 2.32 20.53
C SER A 44 -0.82 3.51 19.66
N LEU A 45 -1.67 3.94 18.72
CA LEU A 45 -1.48 5.15 17.91
C LEU A 45 -2.02 6.43 18.57
N GLN A 46 -2.67 6.35 19.75
CA GLN A 46 -3.12 7.56 20.46
C GLN A 46 -1.96 8.51 20.77
N ASP A 47 -0.77 7.94 21.04
CA ASP A 47 0.43 8.71 21.32
C ASP A 47 1.22 9.09 20.06
N PHE A 48 0.77 8.75 18.85
CA PHE A 48 1.50 9.12 17.64
C PHE A 48 1.41 10.63 17.38
N SER A 49 2.55 11.24 17.06
CA SER A 49 2.63 12.64 16.65
C SER A 49 3.74 12.79 15.59
N VAL A 50 3.71 13.87 14.81
CA VAL A 50 4.67 14.06 13.71
C VAL A 50 6.11 14.22 14.20
N GLU A 51 6.32 14.62 15.45
CA GLU A 51 7.64 14.75 16.09
C GLU A 51 8.35 13.40 16.23
N LYS A 52 7.58 12.29 16.26
CA LYS A 52 8.11 10.91 16.27
C LYS A 52 8.59 10.46 14.89
N ILE A 53 8.30 11.21 13.82
CA ILE A 53 8.80 10.90 12.48
C ILE A 53 10.28 11.26 12.43
N GLU A 54 11.11 10.27 12.11
CA GLU A 54 12.54 10.45 12.00
C GLU A 54 12.98 10.68 10.54
N SER A 55 14.17 11.26 10.37
CA SER A 55 14.85 11.26 9.07
C SER A 55 15.21 9.83 8.67
N ARG A 56 15.23 9.57 7.36
CA ARG A 56 15.70 8.32 6.77
C ARG A 56 16.73 8.63 5.70
N ASP A 57 17.79 7.85 5.65
CA ASP A 57 18.70 7.82 4.50
C ASP A 57 17.99 7.07 3.37
N ILE A 58 17.42 7.83 2.44
CA ILE A 58 16.62 7.31 1.33
C ILE A 58 17.01 7.97 0.02
N GLU A 59 17.00 7.17 -1.05
CA GLU A 59 17.05 7.64 -2.42
C GLU A 59 15.62 7.69 -2.96
N ILE A 60 15.21 8.83 -3.55
CA ILE A 60 13.89 8.99 -4.16
C ILE A 60 14.07 9.12 -5.67
N LEU A 61 13.54 8.14 -6.39
CA LEU A 61 13.50 8.13 -7.85
C LEU A 61 12.09 8.43 -8.35
N ALA A 62 11.96 9.05 -9.51
CA ALA A 62 10.67 9.39 -10.10
C ALA A 62 10.60 8.99 -11.57
N THR A 63 9.44 8.50 -12.01
CA THR A 63 9.16 8.11 -13.41
C THR A 63 8.22 9.12 -14.08
N PRO A 64 8.21 9.30 -15.40
CA PRO A 64 8.84 8.45 -16.43
C PRO A 64 10.34 8.68 -16.59
N ASP A 65 11.13 7.67 -16.26
CA ASP A 65 12.57 7.60 -16.52
C ASP A 65 12.99 6.12 -16.57
N LYS A 66 13.54 5.69 -17.70
CA LYS A 66 13.96 4.29 -17.91
C LYS A 66 15.07 3.87 -16.95
N LYS A 67 15.88 4.82 -16.46
CA LYS A 67 16.96 4.55 -15.51
C LYS A 67 16.44 4.00 -14.18
N VAL A 68 15.19 4.30 -13.82
CA VAL A 68 14.56 3.74 -12.62
C VAL A 68 14.34 2.23 -12.77
N LEU A 69 13.86 1.79 -13.94
CA LEU A 69 13.74 0.36 -14.24
C LEU A 69 15.12 -0.31 -14.27
N ASP A 70 16.10 0.33 -14.92
CA ASP A 70 17.47 -0.18 -14.97
C ASP A 70 18.05 -0.37 -13.56
N ARG A 71 17.84 0.62 -12.68
CA ARG A 71 18.32 0.56 -11.30
C ARG A 71 17.68 -0.59 -10.51
N ILE A 72 16.36 -0.76 -10.59
CA ILE A 72 15.66 -1.85 -9.89
C ILE A 72 16.11 -3.22 -10.42
N VAL A 73 16.27 -3.36 -11.73
CA VAL A 73 16.76 -4.59 -12.35
C VAL A 73 18.18 -4.91 -11.88
N SER A 74 19.09 -3.92 -11.88
CA SER A 74 20.48 -4.08 -11.38
C SER A 74 20.50 -4.58 -9.94
N MET A 75 19.68 -3.99 -9.06
CA MET A 75 19.60 -4.42 -7.66
C MET A 75 19.18 -5.89 -7.51
N ILE A 76 18.26 -6.38 -8.36
CA ILE A 76 17.84 -7.79 -8.35
C ILE A 76 18.91 -8.69 -8.99
N GLU A 77 19.63 -8.20 -10.00
CA GLU A 77 20.72 -8.94 -10.65
C GLU A 77 21.93 -9.10 -9.72
N GLU A 78 22.20 -8.11 -8.87
CA GLU A 78 23.30 -8.07 -7.91
C GLU A 78 22.95 -8.73 -6.56
N SER A 79 21.67 -9.03 -6.29
CA SER A 79 21.25 -9.58 -5.01
C SER A 79 21.91 -10.94 -4.70
N GLU A 80 22.29 -11.15 -3.44
CA GLU A 80 23.00 -12.35 -2.98
C GLU A 80 22.18 -13.23 -2.03
N LYS A 81 21.27 -12.67 -1.23
CA LYS A 81 20.59 -13.40 -0.14
C LYS A 81 19.10 -13.59 -0.42
N GLN A 82 18.37 -12.50 -0.65
CA GLN A 82 16.92 -12.55 -0.84
C GLN A 82 16.38 -11.47 -1.77
N VAL A 83 15.30 -11.81 -2.46
CA VAL A 83 14.45 -10.84 -3.19
C VAL A 83 12.98 -11.17 -2.93
N PHE A 84 12.32 -10.35 -2.13
CA PHE A 84 10.90 -10.46 -1.83
C PHE A 84 10.12 -9.37 -2.54
N VAL A 85 9.01 -9.73 -3.20
CA VAL A 85 8.17 -8.80 -3.96
C VAL A 85 6.70 -8.99 -3.60
N GLU A 86 6.05 -7.96 -3.12
CA GLU A 86 4.60 -7.93 -2.95
C GLU A 86 4.03 -6.79 -3.79
N VAL A 87 3.15 -7.10 -4.73
CA VAL A 87 2.65 -6.11 -5.68
C VAL A 87 1.25 -6.42 -6.20
N TYR A 88 0.44 -5.37 -6.35
CA TYR A 88 -0.89 -5.44 -6.95
C TYR A 88 -0.88 -5.89 -8.42
N ILE A 89 -0.07 -5.28 -9.28
CA ILE A 89 0.06 -5.65 -10.70
C ILE A 89 1.53 -5.91 -11.03
N PHE A 90 1.80 -7.08 -11.61
CA PHE A 90 3.14 -7.45 -12.09
C PHE A 90 3.10 -7.96 -13.53
N THR A 91 3.53 -7.13 -14.47
CA THR A 91 3.63 -7.44 -15.91
C THR A 91 4.98 -7.04 -16.54
N GLU A 92 5.87 -6.37 -15.82
CA GLU A 92 7.14 -5.92 -16.37
C GLU A 92 8.15 -7.07 -16.55
N LYS A 93 8.51 -7.33 -17.81
CA LYS A 93 9.24 -8.53 -18.23
C LYS A 93 10.68 -8.54 -17.74
N ARG A 94 11.35 -7.39 -17.67
CA ARG A 94 12.75 -7.31 -17.22
C ARG A 94 12.88 -7.68 -15.75
N ILE A 95 11.96 -7.19 -14.91
CA ILE A 95 11.93 -7.54 -13.50
C ILE A 95 11.58 -9.03 -13.33
N LEU A 96 10.58 -9.53 -14.06
CA LEU A 96 10.24 -10.97 -14.05
C LEU A 96 11.45 -11.84 -14.41
N GLN A 97 12.20 -11.47 -15.46
CA GLN A 97 13.39 -12.22 -15.86
C GLN A 97 14.50 -12.14 -14.82
N ALA A 98 14.77 -10.95 -14.25
CA ALA A 98 15.77 -10.78 -13.19
C ALA A 98 15.46 -11.63 -11.95
N LEU A 99 14.19 -11.75 -11.55
CA LEU A 99 13.77 -12.62 -10.42
C LEU A 99 14.01 -14.10 -10.72
N LYS A 100 13.72 -14.55 -11.94
CA LYS A 100 13.98 -15.94 -12.37
C LYS A 100 15.48 -16.23 -12.36
N ASP A 101 16.29 -15.27 -12.80
CA ASP A 101 17.74 -15.41 -12.80
C ASP A 101 18.31 -15.38 -11.38
N ALA A 102 17.79 -14.54 -10.49
CA ALA A 102 18.14 -14.54 -9.07
C ALA A 102 17.83 -15.89 -8.41
N LYS A 103 16.65 -16.46 -8.69
CA LYS A 103 16.30 -17.81 -8.21
C LYS A 103 17.27 -18.87 -8.71
N LYS A 104 17.67 -18.80 -9.99
CA LYS A 104 18.66 -19.71 -10.59
C LYS A 104 20.05 -19.58 -9.93
N ARG A 105 20.43 -18.39 -9.47
CA ARG A 105 21.66 -18.16 -8.70
C ARG A 105 21.61 -18.71 -7.27
N GLY A 106 20.44 -19.11 -6.77
CA GLY A 106 20.25 -19.64 -5.42
C GLY A 106 19.74 -18.63 -4.39
N VAL A 107 19.39 -17.41 -4.82
CA VAL A 107 18.78 -16.38 -3.97
C VAL A 107 17.39 -16.83 -3.50
N ASP A 108 17.00 -16.51 -2.26
CA ASP A 108 15.63 -16.74 -1.77
C ASP A 108 14.68 -15.72 -2.41
N VAL A 109 13.97 -16.16 -3.45
CA VAL A 109 13.00 -15.32 -4.17
C VAL A 109 11.58 -15.70 -3.79
N ARG A 110 10.84 -14.73 -3.26
CA ARG A 110 9.44 -14.89 -2.84
C ARG A 110 8.56 -13.79 -3.43
N VAL A 111 7.38 -14.16 -3.89
CA VAL A 111 6.46 -13.21 -4.55
C VAL A 111 5.03 -13.40 -4.04
N VAL A 112 4.38 -12.30 -3.67
CA VAL A 112 2.95 -12.23 -3.36
C VAL A 112 2.28 -11.35 -4.42
N LEU A 113 1.20 -11.86 -5.04
CA LEU A 113 0.45 -11.16 -6.07
C LEU A 113 -1.03 -11.04 -5.68
N GLU A 114 -1.66 -9.93 -6.06
CA GLU A 114 -3.12 -9.85 -6.03
C GLU A 114 -3.73 -10.78 -7.09
N LYS A 115 -4.69 -11.61 -6.67
CA LYS A 115 -5.42 -12.52 -7.56
C LYS A 115 -6.50 -11.81 -8.36
N ASN A 116 -7.23 -10.90 -7.73
CA ASN A 116 -8.47 -10.31 -8.20
C ASN A 116 -8.34 -8.81 -8.48
N VAL A 117 -7.30 -8.40 -9.21
CA VAL A 117 -7.08 -6.99 -9.62
C VAL A 117 -8.36 -6.39 -10.21
N PHE A 118 -8.77 -5.24 -9.66
CA PHE A 118 -10.00 -4.55 -10.01
C PHE A 118 -9.99 -4.16 -11.50
N GLY A 119 -11.02 -4.58 -12.22
CA GLY A 119 -11.16 -4.32 -13.67
C GLY A 119 -10.18 -5.11 -14.57
N ALA A 120 -9.30 -5.94 -14.00
CA ALA A 120 -8.31 -6.72 -14.74
C ALA A 120 -8.06 -8.09 -14.08
N THR A 121 -9.12 -8.77 -13.63
CA THR A 121 -9.02 -10.08 -12.99
C THR A 121 -8.15 -11.04 -13.80
N GLY A 122 -7.17 -11.65 -13.15
CA GLY A 122 -6.26 -12.59 -13.78
C GLY A 122 -5.08 -11.98 -14.54
N ILE A 123 -4.89 -10.65 -14.55
CA ILE A 123 -3.72 -9.98 -15.17
C ILE A 123 -2.38 -10.57 -14.70
N ASN A 124 -2.30 -10.99 -13.43
CA ASN A 124 -1.11 -11.58 -12.84
C ASN A 124 -0.92 -13.07 -13.17
N SER A 125 -1.91 -13.75 -13.78
CA SER A 125 -1.89 -15.22 -13.95
C SER A 125 -0.72 -15.72 -14.80
N LYS A 126 -0.33 -14.94 -15.81
CA LYS A 126 0.82 -15.30 -16.66
C LYS A 126 2.12 -15.19 -15.86
N THR A 127 2.34 -14.06 -15.20
CA THR A 127 3.50 -13.82 -14.34
C THR A 127 3.61 -14.85 -13.24
N PHE A 128 2.50 -15.18 -12.57
CA PHE A 128 2.43 -16.23 -11.56
C PHE A 128 2.95 -17.57 -12.10
N LYS A 129 2.45 -18.02 -13.25
CA LYS A 129 2.89 -19.28 -13.87
C LYS A 129 4.36 -19.26 -14.26
N GLU A 130 4.86 -18.16 -14.80
CA GLU A 130 6.27 -18.03 -15.19
C GLU A 130 7.21 -18.07 -13.99
N LEU A 131 6.83 -17.43 -12.87
CA LEU A 131 7.57 -17.50 -11.61
C LEU A 131 7.54 -18.92 -11.02
N GLN A 132 6.34 -19.52 -10.95
CA GLN A 132 6.17 -20.88 -10.45
C GLN A 132 7.00 -21.90 -11.23
N ASN A 133 6.99 -21.81 -12.57
CA ASN A 133 7.77 -22.69 -13.44
C ASN A 133 9.29 -22.51 -13.28
N ALA A 134 9.74 -21.33 -12.85
CA ALA A 134 11.14 -21.06 -12.54
C ALA A 134 11.55 -21.46 -11.11
N GLY A 135 10.64 -22.05 -10.33
CA GLY A 135 10.89 -22.46 -8.95
C GLY A 135 10.89 -21.30 -7.94
N VAL A 136 10.41 -20.12 -8.33
CA VAL A 136 10.18 -19.00 -7.40
C VAL A 136 9.01 -19.36 -6.48
N SER A 137 9.16 -19.09 -5.19
CA SER A 137 8.09 -19.25 -4.21
C SER A 137 7.06 -18.14 -4.42
N VAL A 138 6.03 -18.39 -5.23
CA VAL A 138 4.99 -17.42 -5.55
C VAL A 138 3.64 -17.84 -4.98
N THR A 139 2.92 -16.89 -4.36
CA THR A 139 1.56 -17.08 -3.84
C THR A 139 0.65 -15.92 -4.28
N TYR A 140 -0.65 -16.18 -4.22
CA TYR A 140 -1.64 -15.11 -4.25
C TYR A 140 -1.91 -14.60 -2.84
N ASP A 141 -2.45 -13.39 -2.76
CA ASP A 141 -2.99 -12.80 -1.54
C ASP A 141 -4.04 -13.70 -0.86
N ASN A 142 -4.22 -13.48 0.44
CA ASN A 142 -5.33 -14.05 1.20
C ASN A 142 -6.51 -13.05 1.23
N SER A 143 -7.42 -13.18 0.28
CA SER A 143 -8.60 -12.31 0.14
C SER A 143 -9.61 -12.39 1.30
N LYS A 144 -9.34 -13.19 2.35
CA LYS A 144 -10.11 -13.18 3.60
C LYS A 144 -9.59 -12.13 4.59
N LEU A 145 -8.34 -11.66 4.44
CA LEU A 145 -7.71 -10.71 5.36
C LEU A 145 -7.91 -9.26 4.91
N TYR A 146 -7.83 -9.01 3.60
CA TYR A 146 -7.88 -7.67 3.02
C TYR A 146 -8.79 -7.66 1.79
N ASN A 147 -9.31 -6.49 1.42
CA ASN A 147 -10.05 -6.34 0.16
C ASN A 147 -9.14 -6.57 -1.05
N PHE A 148 -7.93 -6.02 -0.98
CA PHE A 148 -6.86 -6.22 -1.96
C PHE A 148 -5.50 -6.17 -1.27
N VAL A 149 -4.53 -6.94 -1.79
CA VAL A 149 -3.10 -6.66 -1.58
C VAL A 149 -2.67 -5.62 -2.60
N HIS A 150 -2.71 -4.36 -2.18
CA HIS A 150 -2.42 -3.22 -3.02
C HIS A 150 -1.05 -2.58 -2.71
N THR A 151 -0.21 -3.25 -1.91
CA THR A 151 1.18 -2.85 -1.70
C THR A 151 1.96 -2.86 -3.02
N LYS A 152 3.06 -2.11 -3.04
CA LYS A 152 4.12 -2.22 -4.04
C LYS A 152 5.46 -2.13 -3.31
N LEU A 153 5.89 -3.30 -2.82
CA LEU A 153 7.05 -3.47 -1.96
C LEU A 153 8.04 -4.42 -2.61
N LEU A 154 9.32 -4.04 -2.61
CA LEU A 154 10.42 -4.96 -2.88
C LEU A 154 11.37 -4.94 -1.69
N LEU A 155 11.86 -6.09 -1.26
CA LEU A 155 12.92 -6.24 -0.25
C LEU A 155 14.07 -6.98 -0.91
N ILE A 156 15.20 -6.32 -1.07
CA ILE A 156 16.37 -6.84 -1.78
C ILE A 156 17.54 -6.76 -0.82
N ASP A 157 17.97 -7.91 -0.31
CA ASP A 157 19.01 -8.03 0.71
C ASP A 157 18.82 -7.08 1.91
N ASP A 158 19.64 -6.04 2.01
CA ASP A 158 19.64 -5.03 3.08
C ASP A 158 18.90 -3.73 2.70
N THR A 159 18.13 -3.75 1.60
CA THR A 159 17.36 -2.63 1.10
C THR A 159 15.87 -2.94 1.03
N TYR A 160 15.04 -1.92 1.24
CA TYR A 160 13.63 -1.94 0.87
C TYR A 160 13.34 -0.90 -0.21
N ILE A 161 12.38 -1.22 -1.08
CA ILE A 161 11.80 -0.32 -2.06
C ILE A 161 10.30 -0.20 -1.80
N ILE A 162 9.87 0.96 -1.34
CA ILE A 162 8.46 1.33 -1.26
C ILE A 162 8.15 2.22 -2.47
N THR A 163 7.13 1.87 -3.25
CA THR A 163 6.77 2.64 -4.44
C THR A 163 5.28 2.90 -4.55
N THR A 164 4.95 4.00 -5.24
CA THR A 164 3.56 4.30 -5.63
C THR A 164 3.11 3.46 -6.82
N GLY A 165 4.08 2.98 -7.63
CA GLY A 165 3.85 2.37 -8.93
C GLY A 165 3.84 0.86 -8.91
N ASN A 166 3.00 0.26 -9.76
CA ASN A 166 3.00 -1.18 -10.00
C ASN A 166 4.29 -1.63 -10.72
N LEU A 167 4.51 -2.94 -10.82
CA LEU A 167 5.58 -3.51 -11.65
C LEU A 167 5.08 -3.74 -13.08
N SER A 168 4.72 -2.64 -13.76
CA SER A 168 4.14 -2.63 -15.10
C SER A 168 4.85 -1.62 -16.01
N TYR A 169 4.73 -1.82 -17.33
CA TYR A 169 5.35 -0.94 -18.32
C TYR A 169 4.97 0.54 -18.15
N SER A 170 3.70 0.83 -17.85
CA SER A 170 3.21 2.21 -17.69
C SER A 170 3.86 2.93 -16.51
N SER A 171 4.15 2.21 -15.43
CA SER A 171 4.75 2.76 -14.21
C SER A 171 6.13 3.37 -14.48
N PHE A 172 6.86 2.83 -15.45
CA PHE A 172 8.20 3.31 -15.83
C PHE A 172 8.20 4.29 -17.00
N THR A 173 7.13 4.33 -17.82
CA THR A 173 7.16 5.02 -19.13
C THR A 173 6.15 6.14 -19.31
N THR A 174 5.02 6.10 -18.59
CA THR A 174 3.92 7.06 -18.81
C THR A 174 3.37 7.68 -17.52
N ASN A 175 3.48 6.95 -16.41
CA ASN A 175 2.96 7.40 -15.12
C ASN A 175 4.00 8.23 -14.38
N ARG A 176 3.50 9.16 -13.57
CA ARG A 176 4.28 9.72 -12.48
C ARG A 176 4.18 8.77 -11.30
N GLU A 177 5.29 8.10 -11.01
CA GLU A 177 5.47 7.28 -9.81
C GLU A 177 6.70 7.73 -9.02
N PHE A 178 6.78 7.33 -7.76
CA PHE A 178 7.94 7.51 -6.91
C PHE A 178 8.40 6.18 -6.34
N TYR A 179 9.71 5.94 -6.34
CA TYR A 179 10.36 4.77 -5.77
C TYR A 179 11.33 5.23 -4.69
N ILE A 180 11.16 4.73 -3.48
CA ILE A 180 12.00 5.06 -2.33
C ILE A 180 12.87 3.86 -2.05
N ILE A 181 14.19 4.01 -2.15
CA ILE A 181 15.14 2.99 -1.75
C ILE A 181 15.67 3.37 -0.37
N GLY A 182 15.38 2.56 0.64
CA GLY A 182 15.81 2.77 2.02
C GLY A 182 16.61 1.60 2.59
N ARG A 183 17.40 1.89 3.63
CA ARG A 183 18.31 0.93 4.29
C ARG A 183 18.16 0.89 5.82
N ASN A 184 17.16 1.58 6.38
CA ASN A 184 16.97 1.57 7.82
C ASN A 184 16.67 0.13 8.30
N PRO A 185 17.48 -0.44 9.21
CA PRO A 185 17.36 -1.85 9.58
C PRO A 185 16.06 -2.16 10.34
N THR A 186 15.55 -1.21 11.14
CA THR A 186 14.30 -1.39 11.87
C THR A 186 13.11 -1.42 10.92
N ASP A 187 13.03 -0.47 9.98
CA ASP A 187 11.97 -0.47 8.96
C ASP A 187 12.07 -1.72 8.08
N LEU A 188 13.29 -2.11 7.66
CA LEU A 188 13.51 -3.32 6.86
C LEU A 188 13.00 -4.57 7.57
N GLN A 189 13.37 -4.76 8.85
CA GLN A 189 12.92 -5.91 9.63
C GLN A 189 11.40 -5.94 9.79
N THR A 190 10.77 -4.80 10.07
CA THR A 190 9.31 -4.71 10.16
C THR A 190 8.64 -5.04 8.82
N LEU A 191 9.16 -4.53 7.71
CA LEU A 191 8.64 -4.84 6.36
C LEU A 191 8.84 -6.31 6.00
N GLN A 192 9.95 -6.93 6.41
CA GLN A 192 10.18 -8.38 6.24
C GLN A 192 9.16 -9.20 7.03
N ASN A 193 8.87 -8.84 8.28
CA ASN A 193 7.87 -9.52 9.10
C ASN A 193 6.47 -9.39 8.49
N ILE A 194 6.12 -8.19 8.00
CA ILE A 194 4.89 -7.92 7.25
C ILE A 194 4.79 -8.80 6.00
N PHE A 195 5.82 -8.77 5.15
CA PHE A 195 5.85 -9.55 3.92
C PHE A 195 5.71 -11.06 4.21
N LEU A 196 6.42 -11.59 5.20
CA LEU A 196 6.36 -13.01 5.55
C LEU A 196 4.98 -13.42 6.08
N ALA A 197 4.33 -12.57 6.88
CA ALA A 197 2.97 -12.81 7.32
C ALA A 197 2.00 -12.84 6.13
N ASP A 198 2.07 -11.85 5.24
CA ASP A 198 1.20 -11.79 4.05
C ASP A 198 1.46 -12.97 3.11
N PHE A 199 2.73 -13.38 2.94
CA PHE A 199 3.14 -14.57 2.17
C PHE A 199 2.58 -15.87 2.75
N GLU A 200 2.52 -15.99 4.08
CA GLU A 200 1.94 -17.13 4.78
C GLU A 200 0.41 -17.04 4.91
N GLY A 201 -0.22 -15.98 4.39
CA GLY A 201 -1.66 -15.73 4.52
C GLY A 201 -2.09 -15.47 5.97
N LYS A 202 -1.19 -14.89 6.77
CA LYS A 202 -1.38 -14.49 8.17
C LYS A 202 -1.45 -12.97 8.28
N GLN A 203 -2.02 -12.51 9.39
CA GLN A 203 -2.05 -11.09 9.71
C GLN A 203 -0.96 -10.73 10.71
N THR A 204 -0.41 -9.54 10.56
CA THR A 204 0.47 -8.90 11.54
C THR A 204 0.06 -7.44 11.71
N PHE A 205 0.39 -6.88 12.87
CA PHE A 205 0.07 -5.50 13.29
C PHE A 205 1.33 -4.67 13.56
N GLU A 206 2.47 -5.09 13.03
CA GLU A 206 3.74 -4.39 13.22
C GLU A 206 3.80 -3.07 12.44
N SER A 207 4.49 -2.10 13.03
CA SER A 207 4.83 -0.84 12.38
C SER A 207 5.92 -0.11 13.14
N THR A 208 6.58 0.84 12.50
CA THR A 208 7.48 1.82 13.12
C THR A 208 6.81 3.19 13.09
N PRO A 209 7.33 4.24 13.75
CA PRO A 209 6.82 5.60 13.58
C PRO A 209 6.81 6.06 12.11
N ASN A 210 7.80 5.63 11.33
CA ASN A 210 7.97 6.02 9.93
C ASN A 210 7.12 5.20 8.95
N LEU A 211 6.76 3.95 9.25
CA LEU A 211 5.98 3.13 8.32
C LEU A 211 4.47 3.41 8.38
N VAL A 212 3.84 3.53 7.22
CA VAL A 212 2.38 3.73 7.04
C VAL A 212 1.84 2.44 6.47
N ILE A 213 0.95 1.75 7.18
CA ILE A 213 0.49 0.40 6.80
C ILE A 213 -1.03 0.32 6.91
N SER A 214 -1.71 0.00 5.82
CA SER A 214 -3.15 -0.28 5.84
C SER A 214 -3.38 -1.78 6.08
N PRO A 215 -4.46 -2.17 6.77
CA PRO A 215 -5.48 -1.35 7.42
C PRO A 215 -5.15 -1.06 8.91
N ILE A 216 -3.86 -0.89 9.23
CA ILE A 216 -3.35 -0.85 10.61
C ILE A 216 -3.36 0.59 11.13
N ASN A 217 -2.63 1.48 10.46
CA ASN A 217 -2.36 2.83 10.97
C ASN A 217 -2.47 3.95 9.93
N SER A 218 -2.67 3.63 8.65
CA SER A 218 -2.63 4.59 7.55
C SER A 218 -3.55 5.78 7.75
N ARG A 219 -4.85 5.53 8.04
CA ARG A 219 -5.82 6.59 8.33
C ARG A 219 -5.29 7.55 9.40
N LYS A 220 -4.99 7.02 10.57
CA LYS A 220 -4.62 7.83 11.74
C LYS A 220 -3.33 8.63 11.48
N LYS A 221 -2.32 8.00 10.88
CA LYS A 221 -1.04 8.67 10.59
C LYS A 221 -1.17 9.75 9.52
N ILE A 222 -1.92 9.49 8.46
CA ILE A 222 -2.14 10.48 7.39
C ILE A 222 -3.00 11.64 7.90
N GLU A 223 -4.05 11.38 8.69
CA GLU A 223 -4.85 12.43 9.33
C GLU A 223 -4.00 13.31 10.26
N ILE A 224 -3.15 12.70 11.11
CA ILE A 224 -2.23 13.43 11.99
C ILE A 224 -1.22 14.25 11.19
N LEU A 225 -0.64 13.69 10.14
CA LEU A 225 0.29 14.37 9.25
C LEU A 225 -0.35 15.64 8.65
N LEU A 226 -1.52 15.50 8.02
CA LEU A 226 -2.21 16.64 7.40
C LEU A 226 -2.67 17.68 8.42
N THR A 227 -3.13 17.23 9.59
CA THR A 227 -3.56 18.11 10.69
C THR A 227 -2.37 18.89 11.28
N SER A 228 -1.15 18.37 11.18
CA SER A 228 0.05 19.04 11.72
C SER A 228 0.43 20.32 10.97
N ALA A 229 0.04 20.45 9.69
CA ALA A 229 0.48 21.53 8.80
C ALA A 229 0.26 22.94 9.37
N LYS A 230 1.28 23.78 9.26
CA LYS A 230 1.32 25.18 9.75
C LYS A 230 1.66 26.21 8.66
N LYS A 231 2.16 25.78 7.52
CA LYS A 231 2.63 26.63 6.42
C LYS A 231 1.96 26.26 5.11
N ASP A 232 2.06 25.01 4.66
CA ASP A 232 1.51 24.56 3.38
C ASP A 232 1.37 23.04 3.29
N ILE A 233 0.53 22.60 2.34
CA ILE A 233 0.33 21.20 2.01
C ILE A 233 0.41 21.02 0.49
N PHE A 234 1.25 20.09 0.05
CA PHE A 234 1.32 19.64 -1.34
C PHE A 234 1.02 18.15 -1.44
N LEU A 235 0.11 17.75 -2.33
CA LEU A 235 -0.29 16.36 -2.52
C LEU A 235 -0.21 15.93 -4.00
N TYR A 236 0.39 14.78 -4.27
CA TYR A 236 0.09 13.98 -5.46
C TYR A 236 -1.00 12.97 -5.11
N ALA A 237 -2.04 12.88 -5.93
CA ALA A 237 -3.13 11.92 -5.71
C ALA A 237 -3.64 11.31 -7.02
N GLU A 238 -3.50 9.99 -7.17
CA GLU A 238 -4.19 9.28 -8.25
C GLU A 238 -5.70 9.35 -8.07
N ASN A 239 -6.18 9.00 -6.88
CA ASN A 239 -7.59 8.95 -6.53
C ASN A 239 -7.82 9.60 -5.16
N PHE A 240 -8.90 10.37 -5.05
CA PHE A 240 -9.31 11.06 -3.83
C PHE A 240 -10.80 10.84 -3.59
N GLY A 241 -11.15 10.43 -2.38
CA GLY A 241 -12.55 10.18 -2.02
C GLY A 241 -12.82 9.96 -0.54
N ASP A 242 -11.85 10.19 0.34
CA ASP A 242 -12.06 10.05 1.78
C ASP A 242 -12.63 11.33 2.41
N GLU A 243 -13.74 11.20 3.15
CA GLU A 243 -14.45 12.32 3.76
C GLU A 243 -13.66 12.96 4.91
N SER A 244 -12.99 12.15 5.74
CA SER A 244 -12.19 12.66 6.87
C SER A 244 -11.02 13.49 6.35
N ILE A 245 -10.31 12.99 5.34
CA ILE A 245 -9.23 13.72 4.68
C ILE A 245 -9.74 15.03 4.07
N LEU A 246 -10.89 15.01 3.36
CA LEU A 246 -11.48 16.23 2.82
C LEU A 246 -11.79 17.27 3.91
N ASN A 247 -12.34 16.83 5.05
CA ASN A 247 -12.69 17.71 6.15
C ASN A 247 -11.45 18.35 6.78
N ILE A 248 -10.37 17.57 6.96
CA ILE A 248 -9.09 18.09 7.45
C ILE A 248 -8.52 19.15 6.49
N LEU A 249 -8.49 18.86 5.18
CA LEU A 249 -7.99 19.82 4.19
C LEU A 249 -8.87 21.08 4.13
N SER A 250 -10.19 20.93 4.23
CA SER A 250 -11.13 22.07 4.26
C SER A 250 -10.92 22.95 5.49
N GLN A 251 -10.66 22.33 6.66
CA GLN A 251 -10.32 23.07 7.87
C GLN A 251 -8.99 23.81 7.71
N LYS A 252 -7.98 23.19 7.10
CA LYS A 252 -6.68 23.83 6.85
C LYS A 252 -6.77 25.05 5.95
N VAL A 253 -7.60 25.01 4.91
CA VAL A 253 -7.89 26.22 4.10
C VAL A 253 -8.55 27.30 4.97
N THR A 254 -9.48 26.94 5.86
CA THR A 254 -10.13 27.88 6.79
C THR A 254 -9.12 28.50 7.76
N ASP A 255 -8.12 27.73 8.20
CA ASP A 255 -7.02 28.18 9.04
C ASP A 255 -6.00 29.07 8.28
N GLY A 256 -6.21 29.30 6.97
CA GLY A 256 -5.31 30.10 6.12
C GLY A 256 -4.10 29.34 5.59
N ILE A 257 -4.08 28.01 5.70
CA ILE A 257 -3.00 27.16 5.19
C ILE A 257 -3.25 26.83 3.71
N PRO A 258 -2.42 27.30 2.77
CA PRO A 258 -2.55 26.96 1.35
C PRO A 258 -2.34 25.47 1.09
N ILE A 259 -3.16 24.92 0.21
CA ILE A 259 -3.12 23.51 -0.19
C ILE A 259 -3.11 23.42 -1.71
N THR A 260 -2.14 22.69 -2.25
CA THR A 260 -2.04 22.39 -3.69
C THR A 260 -2.06 20.89 -3.92
N ILE A 261 -2.94 20.41 -4.80
CA ILE A 261 -3.06 18.99 -5.13
C ILE A 261 -2.84 18.80 -6.64
N CYS A 262 -1.88 17.95 -7.00
CA CYS A 262 -1.67 17.44 -8.36
C CYS A 262 -2.37 16.10 -8.49
N MET A 263 -3.49 16.06 -9.21
CA MET A 263 -4.34 14.88 -9.33
C MET A 263 -4.26 14.21 -10.70
N ALA A 264 -4.60 12.92 -10.75
CA ALA A 264 -4.86 12.26 -12.03
C ALA A 264 -5.99 12.97 -12.77
N ASP A 265 -5.78 13.25 -14.05
CA ASP A 265 -6.79 13.88 -14.89
C ASP A 265 -8.08 13.02 -14.94
N PRO A 266 -9.28 13.62 -14.79
CA PRO A 266 -10.53 12.88 -14.74
C PRO A 266 -10.86 12.14 -16.04
N THR A 267 -10.22 12.47 -17.17
CA THR A 267 -10.32 11.68 -18.41
C THR A 267 -9.58 10.34 -18.34
N LYS A 268 -8.67 10.19 -17.36
CA LYS A 268 -7.95 8.93 -17.07
C LYS A 268 -8.54 8.21 -15.87
N VAL A 269 -8.94 8.95 -14.83
CA VAL A 269 -9.53 8.42 -13.60
C VAL A 269 -10.88 9.11 -13.36
N SER A 270 -11.96 8.56 -13.94
CA SER A 270 -13.27 9.22 -13.99
C SER A 270 -13.90 9.46 -12.61
N SER A 271 -13.56 8.64 -11.60
CA SER A 271 -13.98 8.81 -10.21
C SER A 271 -13.56 10.16 -9.63
N ASN A 272 -12.49 10.78 -10.15
CA ASN A 272 -12.00 12.07 -9.67
C ASN A 272 -12.89 13.26 -10.04
N THR A 273 -13.82 13.12 -10.99
CA THR A 273 -14.63 14.25 -11.48
C THR A 273 -15.36 14.96 -10.34
N LYS A 274 -16.03 14.20 -9.46
CA LYS A 274 -16.75 14.75 -8.31
C LYS A 274 -15.79 15.24 -7.23
N ALA A 275 -14.72 14.49 -6.96
CA ALA A 275 -13.73 14.83 -5.95
C ALA A 275 -13.02 16.16 -6.26
N ILE A 276 -12.59 16.36 -7.51
CA ILE A 276 -11.95 17.61 -7.97
C ILE A 276 -12.91 18.80 -7.80
N ALA A 277 -14.17 18.66 -8.22
CA ALA A 277 -15.16 19.73 -8.08
C ALA A 277 -15.39 20.09 -6.60
N LEU A 278 -15.46 19.08 -5.73
CA LEU A 278 -15.64 19.26 -4.29
C LEU A 278 -14.41 19.91 -3.64
N LEU A 279 -13.20 19.45 -3.94
CA LEU A 279 -11.96 20.05 -3.41
C LEU A 279 -11.84 21.53 -3.84
N LYS A 280 -12.12 21.84 -5.11
CA LYS A 280 -12.12 23.23 -5.61
C LYS A 280 -13.16 24.10 -4.93
N SER A 281 -14.36 23.58 -4.65
CA SER A 281 -15.40 24.35 -3.94
C SER A 281 -15.03 24.65 -2.49
N ARG A 282 -14.04 23.94 -1.92
CA ARG A 282 -13.44 24.21 -0.60
C ARG A 282 -12.25 25.15 -0.64
N GLY A 283 -11.93 25.74 -1.80
CA GLY A 283 -10.83 26.70 -1.95
C GLY A 283 -9.44 26.06 -2.12
N ILE A 284 -9.37 24.75 -2.38
CA ILE A 284 -8.10 24.04 -2.59
C ILE A 284 -7.63 24.23 -4.04
N ASP A 285 -6.33 24.50 -4.25
CA ASP A 285 -5.72 24.56 -5.59
C ASP A 285 -5.54 23.16 -6.16
N VAL A 286 -6.52 22.68 -6.92
CA VAL A 286 -6.47 21.38 -7.58
C VAL A 286 -6.07 21.52 -9.05
N ARG A 287 -4.94 20.92 -9.37
CA ARG A 287 -4.33 20.84 -10.70
C ARG A 287 -4.38 19.39 -11.20
N THR A 288 -4.38 19.20 -12.51
CA THR A 288 -4.41 17.85 -13.10
C THR A 288 -3.36 17.71 -14.18
N SER A 289 -2.82 16.49 -14.33
CA SER A 289 -1.91 16.16 -15.41
C SER A 289 -2.37 14.95 -16.21
N LYS A 290 -2.27 15.06 -17.53
CA LYS A 290 -2.50 13.96 -18.48
C LYS A 290 -1.20 13.26 -18.87
N LYS A 291 -0.08 13.97 -18.81
CA LYS A 291 1.25 13.51 -19.22
C LYS A 291 2.31 14.24 -18.36
N PRO A 292 2.99 13.54 -17.44
CA PRO A 292 2.73 12.15 -17.07
C PRO A 292 1.34 11.97 -16.46
N MET A 293 0.78 10.76 -16.55
CA MET A 293 -0.46 10.46 -15.81
C MET A 293 -0.13 10.32 -14.33
N ILE A 294 -0.80 11.08 -13.46
CA ILE A 294 -0.52 11.04 -12.03
C ILE A 294 -1.10 9.75 -11.42
N HIS A 295 -0.24 8.80 -11.10
CA HIS A 295 -0.59 7.61 -10.31
C HIS A 295 0.05 7.66 -8.91
N ALA A 296 1.04 8.54 -8.71
CA ALA A 296 1.67 8.79 -7.43
C ALA A 296 0.68 9.14 -6.31
N LYS A 297 1.02 8.67 -5.10
CA LYS A 297 0.44 9.15 -3.84
C LYS A 297 1.57 9.60 -2.93
N ARG A 298 1.63 10.92 -2.73
CA ARG A 298 2.73 11.56 -2.01
C ARG A 298 2.25 12.85 -1.37
N ALA A 299 2.78 13.19 -0.20
CA ALA A 299 2.57 14.48 0.44
C ALA A 299 3.89 15.13 0.81
N LEU A 300 3.93 16.46 0.78
CA LEU A 300 4.95 17.28 1.45
C LEU A 300 4.23 18.33 2.30
N ILE A 301 4.54 18.35 3.59
CA ILE A 301 3.94 19.24 4.59
C ILE A 301 5.01 20.18 5.15
N ASP A 302 4.78 21.48 5.01
CA ASP A 302 5.62 22.57 5.54
C ASP A 302 7.11 22.50 5.13
N ASP A 303 7.45 21.82 4.04
CA ASP A 303 8.81 21.42 3.65
C ASP A 303 9.55 20.52 4.65
N ILE A 304 8.86 20.02 5.69
CA ILE A 304 9.44 19.27 6.81
C ILE A 304 9.11 17.79 6.72
N TYR A 305 7.85 17.41 6.45
CA TYR A 305 7.42 16.01 6.48
C TYR A 305 6.99 15.54 5.09
N SER A 306 7.51 14.40 4.67
CA SER A 306 7.13 13.74 3.41
C SER A 306 6.45 12.42 3.70
N TYR A 307 5.35 12.16 2.98
CA TYR A 307 4.69 10.86 2.90
C TYR A 307 4.78 10.36 1.46
N ILE A 308 5.09 9.08 1.25
CA ILE A 308 5.03 8.43 -0.07
C ILE A 308 4.58 6.97 0.16
N GLY A 309 3.62 6.48 -0.62
CA GLY A 309 3.14 5.11 -0.46
C GLY A 309 2.18 4.65 -1.53
N SER A 310 1.65 3.45 -1.36
CA SER A 310 0.67 2.86 -2.27
C SER A 310 -0.77 3.31 -1.97
N GLU A 311 -1.00 4.00 -0.85
CA GLU A 311 -2.33 4.42 -0.39
C GLU A 311 -2.91 5.55 -1.24
N ASN A 312 -4.07 5.31 -1.85
CA ASN A 312 -4.94 6.37 -2.32
C ASN A 312 -5.56 7.13 -1.14
N PHE A 313 -5.93 8.39 -1.34
CA PHE A 313 -6.69 9.18 -0.35
C PHE A 313 -8.18 8.80 -0.40
N SER A 314 -8.47 7.51 -0.21
CA SER A 314 -9.81 6.92 -0.23
C SER A 314 -9.98 5.95 0.94
N THR A 315 -11.20 5.83 1.46
CA THR A 315 -11.51 5.02 2.64
C THR A 315 -11.04 3.57 2.49
N ASN A 316 -11.31 2.96 1.33
CA ASN A 316 -10.90 1.57 1.09
C ASN A 316 -9.37 1.38 1.14
N SER A 317 -8.60 2.32 0.61
CA SER A 317 -7.14 2.23 0.62
C SER A 317 -6.57 2.46 2.02
N LEU A 318 -7.19 3.34 2.83
CA LEU A 318 -6.77 3.63 4.19
C LEU A 318 -7.16 2.54 5.20
N ASP A 319 -8.32 1.88 5.01
CA ASP A 319 -8.95 1.06 6.06
C ASP A 319 -9.17 -0.40 5.72
N GLU A 320 -9.07 -0.81 4.45
CA GLU A 320 -9.51 -2.14 4.00
C GLU A 320 -8.50 -2.87 3.11
N ASN A 321 -7.67 -2.14 2.36
CA ASN A 321 -6.57 -2.72 1.59
C ASN A 321 -5.35 -3.00 2.47
N ARG A 322 -4.49 -3.91 2.01
CA ARG A 322 -3.11 -3.98 2.44
C ARG A 322 -2.28 -3.02 1.58
N GLU A 323 -1.75 -1.98 2.20
CA GLU A 323 -0.98 -0.91 1.57
C GLU A 323 0.27 -0.62 2.42
N ILE A 324 1.31 -0.09 1.79
CA ILE A 324 2.55 0.30 2.47
C ILE A 324 3.00 1.66 1.95
N GLY A 325 3.33 2.52 2.89
CA GLY A 325 3.98 3.81 2.68
C GLY A 325 5.00 4.11 3.76
N ILE A 326 5.66 5.26 3.61
CA ILE A 326 6.65 5.77 4.55
C ILE A 326 6.48 7.26 4.78
N LEU A 327 6.69 7.65 6.03
CA LEU A 327 6.87 9.01 6.53
C LEU A 327 8.35 9.25 6.76
N THR A 328 8.83 10.42 6.42
CA THR A 328 10.18 10.85 6.78
C THR A 328 10.28 12.37 6.85
N LYS A 329 11.29 12.86 7.56
CA LYS A 329 11.65 14.27 7.49
C LYS A 329 12.36 14.57 6.16
N SER A 330 11.88 15.58 5.46
CA SER A 330 12.44 16.06 4.20
C SER A 330 13.65 16.95 4.46
N SER A 331 14.72 16.76 3.68
CA SER A 331 15.82 17.72 3.63
C SER A 331 15.46 18.89 2.71
N PRO A 332 16.15 20.05 2.83
CA PRO A 332 15.95 21.17 1.92
C PRO A 332 16.08 20.79 0.43
N ASP A 333 17.03 19.93 0.09
CA ASP A 333 17.25 19.46 -1.29
C ASP A 333 16.13 18.54 -1.78
N THR A 334 15.63 17.65 -0.90
CA THR A 334 14.47 16.81 -1.20
C THR A 334 13.21 17.64 -1.41
N SER A 335 12.97 18.65 -0.56
CA SER A 335 11.84 19.57 -0.70
C SER A 335 11.95 20.40 -1.98
N LYS A 336 13.14 20.92 -2.31
CA LYS A 336 13.38 21.64 -3.58
C LYS A 336 13.13 20.77 -4.81
N THR A 337 13.60 19.51 -4.78
CA THR A 337 13.39 18.55 -5.87
C THR A 337 11.90 18.22 -6.02
N PHE A 338 11.20 18.05 -4.89
CA PHE A 338 9.75 17.87 -4.89
C PHE A 338 9.04 19.02 -5.58
N HIS A 339 9.29 20.28 -5.17
CA HIS A 339 8.63 21.45 -5.75
C HIS A 339 8.90 21.59 -7.25
N THR A 340 10.16 21.38 -7.65
CA THR A 340 10.55 21.47 -9.08
C THR A 340 9.77 20.46 -9.91
N LEU A 341 9.66 19.21 -9.43
CA LEU A 341 8.94 18.17 -10.13
C LEU A 341 7.42 18.41 -10.11
N PHE A 342 6.89 18.84 -8.96
CA PHE A 342 5.47 19.12 -8.76
C PHE A 342 4.97 20.21 -9.71
N GLU A 343 5.69 21.32 -9.80
CA GLU A 343 5.38 22.41 -10.74
C GLU A 343 5.58 22.00 -12.20
N SER A 344 6.51 21.08 -12.49
CA SER A 344 6.65 20.53 -13.84
C SER A 344 5.47 19.62 -14.23
N ASP A 345 4.97 18.80 -13.31
CA ASP A 345 3.89 17.85 -13.58
C ASP A 345 2.52 18.54 -13.62
N CYS A 346 2.31 19.49 -12.71
CA CYS A 346 1.08 20.22 -12.49
C CYS A 346 1.37 21.72 -12.32
N PRO A 347 1.74 22.42 -13.41
CA PRO A 347 2.07 23.84 -13.33
C PRO A 347 0.89 24.67 -12.87
N LYS A 348 1.17 25.73 -12.12
CA LYS A 348 0.15 26.72 -11.79
C LYS A 348 -0.48 27.27 -13.08
N ILE A 349 -1.79 27.19 -13.19
CA ILE A 349 -2.51 27.75 -14.33
C ILE A 349 -2.48 29.28 -14.20
N THR A 350 -1.61 29.93 -14.99
CA THR A 350 -1.67 31.38 -15.19
C THR A 350 -2.94 31.70 -15.98
N LYS A 351 -3.86 32.46 -15.37
CA LYS A 351 -5.05 32.99 -16.05
C LYS A 351 -4.69 34.06 -17.05
#